data_AF-A0A7R9GDD8-F1
#
_entry.id   AF-A0A7R9GDD8-F1
#
_cell.length_a   1.000
_cell.length_b   1.000
_cell.length_c   1.000
_cell.angle_alpha   90.00
_cell.angle_beta   90.00
_cell.angle_gamma   90.00
#
_symmetry.space_group_name_H-M   'P 1'
#
loop_
_entity.id
_entity.type
_entity.pdbx_description
1 polymer ?
#
loop_
_entity_poly.entity_id
_entity_poly.type
_entity_poly.pdbx_seq_one_letter_code
_entity_poly.pdbx_strand_id
1 'polypeptide(L)'
;MSTPGQKLVGYWLPERKKQKLDLDGVAQILRRSNVEFREIDVHQPLVSQGPFDVIVHKLDSMLPTTDEDGEKIETVLKGFEDYCAKYDVELLEALGPGDVLRDRLAMCHLLAEVSSGMKGVFTPPFALLVRPDVNENRQILKEAGVSFPCGKYQFTYILLFPNC
;
A
#
# COMPACT_ATOMS: atom_id res chain seq x y z
N MET A 1 3.29 -2.66 -32.09
CA MET A 1 3.81 -4.02 -32.33
C MET A 1 5.00 -4.17 -31.41
N SER A 2 4.90 -5.05 -30.41
CA SER A 2 5.92 -5.25 -29.38
C SER A 2 7.12 -5.97 -29.99
N THR A 3 8.33 -5.53 -29.65
CA THR A 3 9.59 -6.11 -30.14
C THR A 3 9.82 -7.46 -29.45
N PRO A 4 10.34 -8.50 -30.14
CA PRO A 4 10.65 -9.77 -29.50
C PRO A 4 11.59 -9.58 -28.30
N GLY A 5 11.22 -10.11 -27.12
CA GLY A 5 11.99 -9.98 -25.89
C GLY A 5 11.80 -8.66 -25.11
N GLN A 6 10.90 -7.79 -25.56
CA GLN A 6 10.51 -6.59 -24.81
C GLN A 6 9.63 -6.97 -23.61
N LYS A 7 10.03 -6.51 -22.42
CA LYS A 7 9.24 -6.71 -21.20
C LYS A 7 8.12 -5.68 -21.09
N LEU A 8 6.96 -6.04 -20.55
CA LEU A 8 5.82 -5.15 -20.32
C LEU A 8 5.54 -5.01 -18.83
N VAL A 9 5.63 -3.77 -18.34
CA VAL A 9 5.24 -3.37 -16.98
C VAL A 9 3.91 -2.63 -17.07
N GLY A 10 2.86 -3.22 -16.50
CA GLY A 10 1.58 -2.56 -16.30
C GLY A 10 1.57 -1.77 -14.99
N TYR A 11 0.95 -0.60 -14.95
CA TYR A 11 0.73 0.11 -13.70
C TYR A 11 -0.73 0.51 -13.49
N TRP A 12 -1.18 0.43 -12.23
CA TRP A 12 -2.47 0.95 -11.81
C TRP A 12 -2.34 1.78 -10.53
N LEU A 13 -2.44 3.10 -10.67
CA LEU A 13 -2.21 4.05 -9.58
C LEU A 13 -3.36 5.06 -9.52
N PRO A 14 -3.82 5.46 -8.32
CA PRO A 14 -4.81 6.52 -8.21
C PRO A 14 -4.25 7.86 -8.68
N GLU A 15 -5.12 8.72 -9.16
CA GLU A 15 -4.76 10.01 -9.78
C GLU A 15 -3.86 10.87 -8.89
N ARG A 16 -4.16 10.93 -7.59
CA ARG A 16 -3.35 11.65 -6.59
C ARG A 16 -1.91 11.16 -6.50
N LYS A 17 -1.66 9.88 -6.80
CA LYS A 17 -0.31 9.28 -6.80
C LYS A 17 0.38 9.57 -8.12
N LYS A 18 -0.34 9.46 -9.24
CA LYS A 18 0.18 9.79 -10.58
C LYS A 18 0.69 11.24 -10.62
N GLN A 19 -0.04 12.19 -10.05
CA GLN A 19 0.36 13.60 -9.97
C GLN A 19 1.61 13.87 -9.12
N LYS A 20 1.98 12.95 -8.21
CA LYS A 20 3.16 13.09 -7.34
C LYS A 20 4.39 12.37 -7.89
N LEU A 21 4.22 11.53 -8.91
CA LEU A 21 5.28 10.72 -9.49
C LEU A 21 5.62 11.24 -10.88
N ASP A 22 6.91 11.24 -11.21
CA ASP A 22 7.37 11.49 -12.58
C ASP A 22 7.23 10.22 -13.42
N LEU A 23 6.00 9.90 -13.81
CA LEU A 23 5.70 8.69 -14.61
C LEU A 23 6.35 8.75 -15.99
N ASP A 24 6.50 9.94 -16.57
CA ASP A 24 7.19 10.13 -17.84
C ASP A 24 8.68 9.82 -17.69
N GLY A 25 9.31 10.28 -16.62
CA GLY A 25 10.68 9.92 -16.27
C GLY A 25 10.85 8.41 -16.09
N VAL A 26 9.94 7.76 -15.38
CA VAL A 26 9.94 6.28 -15.23
C VAL A 26 9.80 5.59 -16.59
N ALA A 27 8.86 6.01 -17.43
CA ALA A 27 8.66 5.46 -18.76
C ALA A 27 9.91 5.63 -19.66
N GLN A 28 10.58 6.78 -19.58
CA GLN A 28 11.82 7.03 -20.31
C GLN A 28 12.95 6.12 -19.86
N ILE A 29 13.11 5.92 -18.54
CA ILE A 29 14.13 5.02 -17.98
C ILE A 29 13.88 3.58 -18.42
N LEU A 30 12.64 3.10 -18.30
CA LEU A 30 12.25 1.74 -18.68
C LEU A 30 12.42 1.50 -20.19
N ARG A 31 12.07 2.48 -21.02
CA ARG A 31 12.24 2.40 -22.48
C ARG A 31 13.69 2.23 -22.89
N ARG A 32 14.64 2.87 -22.21
CA ARG A 32 16.09 2.70 -22.45
C ARG A 32 16.56 1.26 -22.19
N SER A 33 15.85 0.53 -21.34
CA SER A 33 16.09 -0.87 -21.03
C SER A 33 15.23 -1.84 -21.85
N ASN A 34 14.61 -1.37 -22.94
CA ASN A 34 13.66 -2.15 -23.76
C ASN A 34 12.50 -2.74 -22.92
N VAL A 35 11.99 -1.94 -21.99
CA VAL A 35 10.81 -2.24 -21.18
C VAL A 35 9.70 -1.25 -21.53
N GLU A 36 8.52 -1.77 -21.86
CA GLU A 36 7.32 -0.95 -22.03
C GLU A 36 6.66 -0.70 -20.67
N PHE A 37 6.23 0.53 -20.43
CA PHE A 37 5.51 0.94 -19.23
C PHE A 37 4.15 1.51 -19.62
N ARG A 38 3.07 0.87 -19.15
CA ARG A 38 1.71 1.18 -19.63
C ARG A 38 0.71 1.23 -18.48
N GLU A 39 -0.19 2.22 -18.51
CA GLU A 39 -1.33 2.27 -17.60
C GLU A 39 -2.29 1.12 -17.90
N ILE A 40 -2.75 0.46 -16.86
CA ILE A 40 -3.78 -0.58 -16.94
C ILE A 40 -5.14 0.10 -16.86
N ASP A 41 -5.99 -0.17 -17.84
CA ASP A 41 -7.42 0.18 -17.78
C ASP A 41 -8.18 -0.94 -17.06
N VAL A 42 -8.59 -0.68 -15.82
CA VAL A 42 -9.33 -1.66 -15.01
C VAL A 42 -10.76 -1.90 -15.46
N HIS A 43 -11.27 -1.12 -16.42
CA HIS A 43 -12.56 -1.35 -17.05
C HIS A 43 -12.49 -2.33 -18.23
N GLN A 44 -11.28 -2.75 -18.61
CA GLN A 44 -11.06 -3.73 -19.66
C GLN A 44 -10.43 -5.01 -19.09
N PRO A 45 -10.69 -6.19 -19.68
CA PRO A 45 -10.05 -7.43 -19.24
C PRO A 45 -8.52 -7.34 -19.27
N LEU A 46 -7.83 -7.76 -18.20
CA LEU A 46 -6.35 -7.73 -18.16
C LEU A 46 -5.71 -8.58 -19.27
N VAL A 47 -6.37 -9.68 -19.67
CA VAL A 47 -5.93 -10.58 -20.75
C VAL A 47 -5.81 -9.87 -22.09
N SER A 48 -6.63 -8.84 -22.36
CA SER A 48 -6.55 -8.10 -23.63
C SER A 48 -5.47 -7.00 -23.62
N GLN A 49 -4.91 -6.68 -22.45
CA GLN A 49 -3.93 -5.61 -22.28
C GLN A 49 -2.49 -6.13 -22.12
N GLY A 50 -2.34 -7.38 -21.67
CA GLY A 50 -1.06 -8.07 -21.50
C GLY A 50 -0.54 -8.79 -22.76
N PRO A 51 0.34 -9.81 -22.60
CA PRO A 51 0.83 -10.36 -21.32
C PRO A 51 1.73 -9.37 -20.58
N PHE A 52 1.49 -9.20 -19.29
CA PHE A 52 2.35 -8.40 -18.41
C PHE A 52 3.45 -9.27 -17.81
N ASP A 53 4.66 -8.74 -17.72
CA ASP A 53 5.74 -9.35 -16.94
C ASP A 53 5.72 -8.88 -15.50
N VAL A 54 5.38 -7.61 -15.28
CA VAL A 54 5.27 -7.00 -13.95
C VAL A 54 4.02 -6.13 -13.90
N ILE A 55 3.34 -6.14 -12.76
CA ILE A 55 2.27 -5.20 -12.44
C ILE A 55 2.67 -4.38 -11.20
N VAL A 56 2.61 -3.06 -11.31
CA VAL A 56 2.83 -2.11 -10.22
C VAL A 56 1.49 -1.50 -9.83
N HIS A 57 1.11 -1.55 -8.57
CA HIS A 57 -0.18 -0.98 -8.14
C HIS A 57 -0.08 -0.19 -6.85
N LYS A 58 -1.16 0.55 -6.53
CA LYS A 58 -1.35 1.17 -5.21
C LYS A 58 -2.82 1.16 -4.79
N LEU A 59 -3.27 0.00 -4.30
CA LEU A 59 -4.68 -0.31 -4.04
C LEU A 59 -5.23 0.26 -2.74
N ASP A 60 -4.39 0.34 -1.71
CA ASP A 60 -4.70 0.85 -0.37
C ASP A 60 -5.23 2.29 -0.35
N SER A 61 -4.98 3.05 -1.41
CA SER A 61 -5.45 4.43 -1.56
C SER A 61 -6.75 4.58 -2.35
N MET A 62 -7.33 3.48 -2.81
CA MET A 62 -8.66 3.42 -3.42
C MET A 62 -9.68 2.90 -2.40
N LEU A 63 -9.76 3.55 -1.22
CA LEU A 63 -10.77 3.18 -0.24
C LEU A 63 -12.16 3.48 -0.81
N PRO A 64 -13.11 2.53 -0.74
CA PRO A 64 -14.47 2.78 -1.19
C PRO A 64 -15.08 3.89 -0.35
N THR A 65 -15.63 4.91 -1.03
CA THR A 65 -16.36 6.01 -0.39
C THR A 65 -17.84 5.67 -0.19
N THR A 66 -18.31 4.61 -0.84
CA THR A 66 -19.68 4.09 -0.79
C THR A 66 -19.64 2.56 -0.90
N ASP A 67 -20.72 1.87 -0.53
CA ASP A 67 -20.82 0.40 -0.66
C ASP A 67 -20.67 -0.04 -2.13
N GLU A 68 -21.24 0.73 -3.07
CA GLU A 68 -21.09 0.48 -4.51
C GLU A 68 -19.65 0.63 -5.01
N ASP A 69 -18.87 1.55 -4.43
CA ASP A 69 -17.44 1.65 -4.72
C ASP A 69 -16.69 0.42 -4.16
N GLY A 70 -17.16 -0.10 -3.03
CA GLY A 70 -16.61 -1.31 -2.39
C GLY A 70 -16.71 -2.52 -3.31
N GLU A 71 -17.91 -2.81 -3.81
CA GLU A 71 -18.14 -3.92 -4.73
C GLU A 71 -17.32 -3.80 -6.02
N LYS A 72 -17.16 -2.57 -6.55
CA LYS A 72 -16.33 -2.32 -7.74
C LYS A 72 -14.86 -2.60 -7.47
N ILE A 73 -14.33 -2.12 -6.34
CA ILE A 73 -12.93 -2.32 -5.97
C ILE A 73 -12.67 -3.81 -5.72
N GLU A 74 -13.55 -4.52 -5.00
CA GLU A 74 -13.43 -5.97 -4.81
C GLU A 74 -13.44 -6.75 -6.12
N THR A 75 -14.29 -6.35 -7.06
CA THR A 75 -14.34 -6.95 -8.40
C THR A 75 -13.02 -6.76 -9.15
N VAL A 76 -12.45 -5.56 -9.09
CA VAL A 76 -11.15 -5.27 -9.73
C VAL A 76 -10.03 -6.07 -9.05
N LEU A 77 -9.97 -6.08 -7.72
CA LEU A 77 -8.99 -6.84 -6.94
C LEU A 77 -9.00 -8.31 -7.32
N LYS A 78 -10.19 -8.92 -7.35
CA LYS A 78 -10.38 -10.30 -7.75
C LYS A 78 -9.93 -10.54 -9.19
N GLY A 79 -10.22 -9.60 -10.10
CA GLY A 79 -9.73 -9.67 -11.48
C GLY A 79 -8.21 -9.67 -11.60
N PHE A 80 -7.51 -8.90 -10.76
CA PHE A 80 -6.04 -8.94 -10.67
C PHE A 80 -5.54 -10.25 -10.06
N GLU A 81 -6.15 -10.73 -8.97
CA GLU A 81 -5.80 -12.01 -8.33
C GLU A 81 -5.95 -13.18 -9.30
N ASP A 82 -7.09 -13.27 -9.99
CA ASP A 82 -7.37 -14.32 -10.98
C ASP A 82 -6.39 -14.26 -12.17
N TYR A 83 -6.01 -13.05 -12.60
CA TYR A 83 -5.00 -12.88 -13.64
C TYR A 83 -3.62 -13.35 -13.18
N CYS A 84 -3.19 -12.93 -11.99
CA CYS A 84 -1.88 -13.31 -11.43
C CYS A 84 -1.79 -14.80 -11.09
N ALA A 85 -2.91 -15.44 -10.72
CA ALA A 85 -2.96 -16.88 -10.48
C ALA A 85 -2.83 -17.70 -11.78
N LYS A 86 -3.20 -17.11 -12.93
CA LYS A 86 -3.23 -17.79 -14.24
C LYS A 86 -1.96 -17.56 -15.06
N TYR A 87 -1.32 -16.42 -14.93
CA TYR A 87 -0.16 -16.02 -15.73
C TYR A 87 1.06 -15.82 -14.82
N ASP A 88 2.25 -16.08 -15.36
CA ASP A 88 3.52 -15.80 -14.69
C ASP A 88 3.80 -14.30 -14.73
N VAL A 89 3.24 -13.56 -13.78
CA VAL A 89 3.37 -12.11 -13.64
C VAL A 89 3.85 -11.76 -12.24
N GLU A 90 4.90 -10.95 -12.16
CA GLU A 90 5.39 -10.43 -10.89
C GLU A 90 4.49 -9.27 -10.44
N LEU A 91 3.98 -9.33 -9.22
CA LEU A 91 3.21 -8.24 -8.65
C LEU A 91 4.05 -7.48 -7.63
N LEU A 92 4.27 -6.19 -7.89
CA LEU A 92 5.01 -5.31 -7.00
C LEU A 92 4.05 -4.80 -5.91
N GLU A 93 4.15 -5.42 -4.72
CA GLU A 93 3.22 -5.42 -3.57
C GLU A 93 2.13 -6.51 -3.68
N ALA A 94 1.93 -7.30 -2.63
CA ALA A 94 0.92 -8.37 -2.63
C ALA A 94 -0.52 -7.80 -2.63
N LEU A 95 -1.45 -8.46 -3.35
CA LEU A 95 -2.89 -8.23 -3.21
C LEU A 95 -3.34 -8.93 -1.93
N GLY A 96 -3.97 -8.22 -1.01
CA GLY A 96 -4.56 -8.88 0.13
C GLY A 96 -5.27 -7.98 1.13
N PRO A 97 -6.40 -8.43 1.70
CA PRO A 97 -7.07 -7.79 2.84
C PRO A 97 -6.25 -7.85 4.14
N GLY A 98 -5.20 -8.68 4.19
CA GLY A 98 -4.25 -8.81 5.30
C GLY A 98 -3.01 -7.94 5.17
N ASP A 99 -3.09 -6.81 4.47
CA ASP A 99 -1.98 -5.88 4.36
C ASP A 99 -1.72 -5.29 5.76
N VAL A 100 -0.81 -5.92 6.50
CA VAL A 100 -0.30 -5.48 7.80
C VAL A 100 0.11 -4.01 7.77
N LEU A 101 0.42 -3.46 6.59
CA LEU A 101 0.77 -2.05 6.40
C LEU A 101 -0.45 -1.10 6.51
N ARG A 102 -1.69 -1.59 6.41
CA ARG A 102 -2.91 -0.79 6.60
C ARG A 102 -3.31 -0.65 8.06
N ASP A 103 -3.13 -1.71 8.85
CA ASP A 103 -3.35 -1.66 10.29
C ASP A 103 -2.07 -1.14 10.97
N ARG A 104 -2.10 0.12 11.40
CA ARG A 104 -0.93 0.74 12.04
C ARG A 104 -0.48 -0.01 13.30
N LEU A 105 -1.40 -0.58 14.08
CA LEU A 105 -1.03 -1.33 15.27
C LEU A 105 -0.31 -2.62 14.86
N ALA A 106 -0.85 -3.35 13.89
CA ALA A 106 -0.23 -4.56 13.37
C ALA A 106 1.14 -4.26 12.72
N MET A 107 1.24 -3.18 11.94
CA MET A 107 2.50 -2.69 11.37
C MET A 107 3.54 -2.38 12.44
N CYS A 108 3.16 -1.65 13.50
CA CYS A 108 4.07 -1.31 14.58
C CYS A 108 4.56 -2.56 15.33
N HIS A 109 3.69 -3.56 15.54
CA HIS A 109 4.10 -4.83 16.13
C HIS A 109 5.08 -5.60 15.23
N LEU A 110 4.79 -5.70 13.93
CA LEU A 110 5.70 -6.33 12.98
C LEU A 110 7.06 -5.61 12.91
N LEU A 111 7.05 -4.27 12.91
CA LEU A 111 8.29 -3.48 12.95
C LEU A 111 9.08 -3.72 14.23
N ALA A 112 8.41 -3.77 15.39
CA ALA A 112 9.07 -4.07 16.66
C ALA A 112 9.70 -5.47 16.65
N GLU A 113 9.03 -6.46 16.07
CA GLU A 113 9.52 -7.82 15.93
C GLU A 113 10.74 -7.88 14.99
N VAL A 114 10.61 -7.35 13.77
CA VAL A 114 11.65 -7.38 12.74
C VAL A 114 12.88 -6.55 13.15
N SER A 115 12.69 -5.42 13.83
CA SER A 115 13.79 -4.57 14.29
C SER A 115 14.48 -5.09 15.57
N SER A 116 13.94 -6.13 16.21
CA SER A 116 14.49 -6.67 17.44
C SER A 116 15.92 -7.18 17.23
N GLY A 117 16.88 -6.60 17.95
CA GLY A 117 18.29 -6.94 17.85
C GLY A 117 19.06 -6.28 16.70
N MET A 118 18.40 -5.49 15.85
CA MET A 118 19.08 -4.71 14.82
C MET A 118 19.84 -3.52 15.43
N LYS A 119 21.15 -3.45 15.22
CA LYS A 119 21.97 -2.37 15.76
C LYS A 119 21.63 -1.04 15.09
N GLY A 120 21.31 -0.03 15.91
CA GLY A 120 21.01 1.32 15.44
C GLY A 120 19.58 1.51 14.91
N VAL A 121 18.73 0.48 15.00
CA VAL A 121 17.31 0.56 14.72
C VAL A 121 16.55 0.43 16.04
N PHE A 122 15.53 1.25 16.23
CA PHE A 122 14.64 1.13 17.37
C PHE A 122 13.20 1.40 16.94
N THR A 123 12.26 0.71 17.55
CA THR A 123 10.83 1.00 17.42
C THR A 123 10.39 1.83 18.63
N PRO A 124 9.90 3.07 18.44
CA PRO A 124 9.37 3.86 19.54
C PRO A 124 8.22 3.12 20.25
N PRO A 125 8.02 3.32 21.56
CA PRO A 125 6.85 2.78 22.25
C PRO A 125 5.56 3.34 21.62
N PHE A 126 4.55 2.49 21.50
CA PHE A 126 3.26 2.83 20.89
C PHE A 126 2.11 2.20 21.67
N ALA A 127 0.92 2.78 21.54
CA ALA A 127 -0.30 2.25 22.15
C ALA A 127 -1.52 2.57 21.27
N LEU A 128 -2.52 1.69 21.28
CA LEU A 128 -3.82 1.94 20.66
C LEU A 128 -4.74 2.65 21.67
N LEU A 129 -5.25 3.82 21.28
CA LEU A 129 -6.27 4.54 22.04
C LEU A 129 -7.60 4.40 21.30
N VAL A 130 -8.58 3.74 21.91
CA VAL A 130 -9.86 3.41 21.27
C VAL A 130 -10.94 4.45 21.60
N ARG A 131 -10.86 5.05 22.79
CA ARG A 131 -11.91 5.91 23.34
C ARG A 131 -11.37 7.31 23.67
N PRO A 132 -12.20 8.36 23.62
CA PRO A 132 -11.80 9.71 24.01
C PRO A 132 -11.83 9.92 25.54
N ASP A 133 -11.33 8.97 26.34
CA ASP A 133 -11.22 9.12 27.80
C ASP A 133 -9.78 9.48 28.19
N VAL A 134 -9.62 10.66 28.80
CA VAL A 134 -8.30 11.22 29.13
C VAL A 134 -7.58 10.41 30.22
N ASN A 135 -8.30 9.89 31.21
CA ASN A 135 -7.70 9.18 32.34
C ASN A 135 -7.28 7.77 31.92
N GLU A 136 -8.16 7.07 31.19
CA GLU A 136 -7.88 5.78 30.57
C GLU A 136 -6.67 5.88 29.63
N ASN A 137 -6.71 6.83 28.68
CA ASN A 137 -5.62 7.01 27.72
C ASN A 137 -4.30 7.38 28.39
N ARG A 138 -4.31 8.19 29.45
CA ARG A 138 -3.10 8.51 30.23
C ARG A 138 -2.50 7.25 30.86
N GLN A 139 -3.34 6.37 31.40
CA GLN A 139 -2.89 5.12 32.00
C GLN A 139 -2.32 4.17 30.94
N ILE A 140 -3.02 3.98 29.82
CA ILE A 140 -2.56 3.17 28.68
C ILE A 140 -1.19 3.65 28.18
N LEU A 141 -1.03 4.96 27.96
CA LEU A 141 0.24 5.53 27.50
C LEU A 141 1.38 5.29 28.49
N LYS A 142 1.09 5.44 29.79
CA LYS A 142 2.08 5.20 30.86
C LYS A 142 2.52 3.73 30.91
N GLU A 143 1.57 2.81 30.81
CA GLU A 143 1.85 1.36 30.80
C GLU A 143 2.64 0.93 29.57
N ALA A 144 2.34 1.52 28.42
CA ALA A 144 3.07 1.29 27.16
C ALA A 144 4.44 2.01 27.09
N GLY A 145 4.81 2.80 28.12
CA GLY A 145 6.07 3.54 28.14
C GLY A 145 6.13 4.72 27.16
N VAL A 146 4.98 5.20 26.67
CA VAL A 146 4.90 6.36 25.79
C VAL A 146 5.11 7.63 26.61
N SER A 147 6.06 8.47 26.19
CA SER A 147 6.39 9.74 26.85
C SER A 147 6.03 10.95 25.99
N PHE A 148 5.84 12.11 26.64
CA PHE A 148 5.56 13.36 25.95
C PHE A 148 6.85 14.12 25.58
N PRO A 149 6.87 14.84 24.43
CA PRO A 149 5.79 14.92 23.45
C PRO A 149 5.70 13.65 22.59
N CYS A 150 4.51 13.08 22.48
CA CYS A 150 4.20 12.11 21.45
C CYS A 150 4.09 12.85 20.11
N GLY A 151 4.90 12.48 19.09
CA GLY A 151 4.86 13.09 17.76
C GLY A 151 6.01 14.02 17.36
N LYS A 152 7.08 14.14 18.16
CA LYS A 152 8.27 14.94 17.75
C LYS A 152 9.02 14.36 16.55
N TYR A 153 8.90 13.05 16.35
CA TYR A 153 9.31 12.36 15.12
C TYR A 153 8.01 12.01 14.39
N GLN A 154 7.93 12.29 13.08
CA GLN A 154 6.74 12.14 12.21
C GLN A 154 6.13 10.71 12.13
N PHE A 155 6.57 9.79 12.99
CA PHE A 155 6.11 8.41 13.07
C PHE A 155 5.51 8.05 14.44
N THR A 156 5.01 9.03 15.22
CA THR A 156 4.13 8.72 16.37
C THR A 156 2.69 8.98 15.94
N TYR A 157 1.94 7.92 15.65
CA TYR A 157 0.56 8.01 15.18
C TYR A 157 -0.40 7.82 16.34
N ILE A 158 -1.02 8.92 16.79
CA ILE A 158 -2.20 8.89 17.66
C ILE A 158 -3.39 8.76 16.71
N LEU A 159 -4.13 7.65 16.79
CA LEU A 159 -5.42 7.53 16.09
C LEU A 159 -6.42 8.44 16.83
N LEU A 160 -6.70 9.59 16.24
CA LEU A 160 -7.86 10.41 16.58
C LEU A 160 -8.95 10.06 15.56
N PHE A 161 -10.03 9.44 16.03
CA PHE A 161 -11.20 9.18 15.19
C PHE A 161 -11.84 10.50 14.72
N PRO A 162 -12.22 10.64 13.43
CA PRO A 162 -13.16 11.68 13.03
C PRO A 162 -14.57 11.25 13.44
N ASN A 163 -15.11 11.92 14.45
CA ASN A 163 -16.53 12.06 14.83
C ASN A 163 -17.40 10.80 14.98
N CYS A 164 -18.05 10.72 16.15
CA CYS A 164 -19.34 10.05 16.34
C CYS A 164 -20.38 10.55 15.33
#